data_AF-A0A919WKG4-F1
#
_entry.id   AF-A0A919WKG4-F1
#
_cell.length_a   1.000
_cell.length_b   1.000
_cell.length_c   1.000
_cell.angle_alpha   90.00
_cell.angle_beta   90.00
_cell.angle_gamma   90.00
#
_symmetry.space_group_name_H-M   'P 1'
#
loop_
_entity.id
_entity.type
_entity.pdbx_description
1 polymer ?
#
loop_
_entity_poly.entity_id
_entity_poly.type
_entity_poly.pdbx_seq_one_letter_code
_entity_poly.pdbx_strand_id
1 'polypeptide(L)'
;MSVHNDVVTIRHLLTHSHGLNVKEGKVIKEFNPGENWAYRGINIYLLTEIVKKTTGRTVAQILEDEVFQPLGFKETGWYAEQTEKLVEVIRDEDDRFWSTEKETDGSQMNMYVSTRELAYWGYVHLKQGVIGGEQVIAKEIFQLATSLQSPALKDDCPQNGFLWFVKDRDVEKTEMGERVPKGSYQILGYTNVAALVIPKNETVAVRMYNRFGSTPGFAYLSNIRGFGDTVTKCLQA
;
A
#
# COMPACT_ATOMS: atom_id res chain seq x y z
N MET A 1 -11.99 27.02 -20.14
CA MET A 1 -12.82 26.86 -18.92
C MET A 1 -12.46 25.52 -18.33
N SER A 2 -11.70 25.49 -17.23
CA SER A 2 -11.46 24.25 -16.49
C SER A 2 -12.78 23.91 -15.78
N VAL A 3 -13.37 22.77 -16.14
CA VAL A 3 -14.47 22.21 -15.35
C VAL A 3 -13.84 21.72 -14.05
N HIS A 4 -13.85 22.54 -13.00
CA HIS A 4 -13.51 22.08 -11.66
C HIS A 4 -14.57 21.06 -11.27
N ASN A 5 -14.20 19.78 -11.36
CA ASN A 5 -15.09 18.69 -11.01
C ASN A 5 -14.91 18.41 -9.52
N ASP A 6 -15.83 18.93 -8.69
CA ASP A 6 -15.81 18.74 -7.23
C ASP A 6 -16.11 17.30 -6.79
N VAL A 7 -16.35 16.39 -7.74
CA VAL A 7 -16.74 15.01 -7.47
C VAL A 7 -15.51 14.12 -7.22
N VAL A 8 -15.46 13.53 -6.03
CA VAL A 8 -14.50 12.47 -5.70
C VAL A 8 -14.88 11.20 -6.49
N THR A 9 -13.91 10.61 -7.18
CA THR A 9 -14.08 9.35 -7.92
C THR A 9 -13.37 8.22 -7.20
N ILE A 10 -13.70 6.96 -7.54
CA ILE A 10 -12.96 5.78 -7.05
C ILE A 10 -11.46 5.91 -7.36
N ARG A 11 -11.10 6.42 -8.54
CA ARG A 11 -9.70 6.65 -8.92
C ARG A 11 -9.02 7.67 -8.02
N HIS A 12 -9.71 8.74 -7.62
CA HIS A 12 -9.17 9.71 -6.66
C HIS A 12 -8.89 9.05 -5.29
N LEU A 13 -9.77 8.16 -4.83
CA LEU A 13 -9.57 7.39 -3.61
C LEU A 13 -8.35 6.45 -3.73
N LEU A 14 -8.25 5.70 -4.83
CA LEU A 14 -7.17 4.73 -5.08
C LEU A 14 -5.79 5.37 -5.28
N THR A 15 -5.71 6.66 -5.58
CA THR A 15 -4.44 7.36 -5.89
C THR A 15 -4.07 8.42 -4.86
N HIS A 16 -4.76 8.46 -3.71
CA HIS A 16 -4.57 9.49 -2.67
C HIS A 16 -4.71 10.94 -3.16
N SER A 17 -5.48 11.14 -4.23
CA SER A 17 -5.75 12.45 -4.85
C SER A 17 -7.17 12.97 -4.55
N HIS A 18 -7.84 12.41 -3.54
CA HIS A 18 -9.24 12.71 -3.22
C HIS A 18 -9.46 13.98 -2.39
N GLY A 19 -8.46 14.46 -1.65
CA GLY A 19 -8.55 15.71 -0.88
C GLY A 19 -9.45 15.65 0.35
N LEU A 20 -9.78 14.45 0.87
CA LEU A 20 -10.59 14.27 2.07
C LEU A 20 -9.71 14.00 3.30
N ASN A 21 -10.11 14.49 4.46
CA ASN A 21 -9.49 14.15 5.75
C ASN A 21 -10.57 14.08 6.84
N VAL A 22 -10.25 13.45 7.98
CA VAL A 22 -11.06 13.50 9.20
C VAL A 22 -10.33 14.35 10.22
N LYS A 23 -10.96 15.44 10.67
CA LYS A 23 -10.48 16.26 11.79
C LYS A 23 -11.59 16.38 12.82
N GLU A 24 -11.27 16.07 14.07
CA GLU A 24 -12.23 16.13 15.19
C GLU A 24 -13.54 15.37 14.90
N GLY A 25 -13.42 14.19 14.26
CA GLY A 25 -14.55 13.35 13.89
C GLY A 25 -15.38 13.84 12.69
N LYS A 26 -15.01 14.94 12.03
CA LYS A 26 -15.71 15.48 10.87
C LYS A 26 -14.90 15.28 9.60
N VAL A 27 -15.58 14.84 8.54
CA VAL A 27 -15.00 14.79 7.20
C VAL A 27 -14.86 16.22 6.68
N ILE A 28 -13.64 16.58 6.28
CA ILE A 28 -13.32 17.88 5.70
C ILE A 28 -12.64 17.71 4.34
N LYS A 29 -12.70 18.75 3.52
CA LYS A 29 -11.99 18.85 2.24
C LYS A 29 -10.72 19.68 2.43
N GLU A 30 -9.55 19.09 2.17
CA GLU A 30 -8.25 19.76 2.22
C GLU A 30 -7.88 20.43 0.90
N PHE A 31 -8.32 19.85 -0.23
CA PHE A 31 -8.13 20.36 -1.59
C PHE A 31 -9.15 19.72 -2.55
N ASN A 32 -9.28 20.24 -3.78
CA ASN A 32 -10.19 19.65 -4.75
C ASN A 32 -9.65 18.32 -5.30
N PRO A 33 -10.53 17.34 -5.58
CA PRO A 33 -10.09 16.04 -6.08
C PRO A 33 -9.26 16.20 -7.36
N GLY A 34 -8.11 15.54 -7.41
CA GLY A 34 -7.17 15.57 -8.52
C GLY A 34 -6.23 16.77 -8.56
N GLU A 35 -6.35 17.75 -7.65
CA GLU A 35 -5.47 18.95 -7.64
C GLU A 35 -4.22 18.79 -6.75
N ASN A 36 -4.21 17.83 -5.82
CA ASN A 36 -3.08 17.57 -4.94
C ASN A 36 -3.04 16.10 -4.46
N TRP A 37 -2.06 15.77 -3.63
CA TRP A 37 -1.86 14.45 -3.03
C TRP A 37 -1.82 14.53 -1.50
N ALA A 38 -2.52 13.63 -0.82
CA ALA A 38 -2.37 13.44 0.62
C ALA A 38 -2.69 12.02 1.05
N TYR A 39 -1.75 11.39 1.76
CA TYR A 39 -1.96 10.08 2.37
C TYR A 39 -2.91 10.21 3.58
N ARG A 40 -4.16 9.73 3.43
CA ARG A 40 -5.24 9.83 4.42
C ARG A 40 -6.04 8.54 4.42
N GLY A 41 -6.20 7.90 5.58
CA GLY A 41 -6.87 6.59 5.68
C GLY A 41 -8.38 6.58 5.37
N ILE A 42 -9.05 7.73 5.32
CA ILE A 42 -10.49 7.82 4.99
C ILE A 42 -10.80 7.19 3.62
N ASN A 43 -9.85 7.20 2.68
CA ASN A 43 -10.04 6.57 1.38
C ASN A 43 -10.22 5.06 1.49
N ILE A 44 -9.48 4.39 2.38
CA ILE A 44 -9.57 2.94 2.58
C ILE A 44 -10.95 2.58 3.11
N TYR A 45 -11.43 3.29 4.14
CA TYR A 45 -12.78 3.11 4.67
C TYR A 45 -13.87 3.25 3.59
N LEU A 46 -13.79 4.30 2.77
CA LEU A 46 -14.75 4.51 1.68
C LEU A 46 -14.67 3.41 0.61
N LEU A 47 -13.46 2.98 0.25
CA LEU A 47 -13.24 1.91 -0.72
C LEU A 47 -13.80 0.57 -0.22
N THR A 48 -13.57 0.21 1.04
CA THR A 48 -14.07 -1.04 1.61
C THR A 48 -15.60 -1.03 1.73
N GLU A 49 -16.20 0.12 2.07
CA GLU A 49 -17.65 0.29 2.06
C GLU A 49 -18.25 0.17 0.64
N ILE A 50 -17.59 0.74 -0.37
CA ILE A 50 -18.00 0.60 -1.77
C ILE A 50 -17.96 -0.87 -2.19
N VAL A 51 -16.86 -1.58 -1.89
CA VAL A 51 -16.73 -3.02 -2.17
C VAL A 51 -17.88 -3.77 -1.51
N LYS A 52 -18.08 -3.60 -0.21
CA LYS A 52 -19.13 -4.29 0.57
C LYS A 52 -20.53 -4.03 0.03
N LYS A 53 -20.84 -2.78 -0.33
CA LYS A 53 -22.17 -2.41 -0.87
C LYS A 53 -22.42 -2.94 -2.29
N THR A 54 -21.38 -3.04 -3.11
CA THR A 54 -21.52 -3.44 -4.51
C THR A 54 -21.43 -4.94 -4.73
N THR A 55 -20.69 -5.66 -3.88
CA THR A 55 -20.49 -7.11 -4.01
C THR A 55 -21.28 -7.92 -2.98
N GLY A 56 -21.72 -7.29 -1.88
CA GLY A 56 -22.27 -7.98 -0.72
C GLY A 56 -21.23 -8.74 0.12
N ARG A 57 -19.94 -8.65 -0.24
CA ARG A 57 -18.81 -9.36 0.40
C ARG A 57 -17.80 -8.36 0.95
N THR A 58 -17.14 -8.73 2.03
CA THR A 58 -16.08 -7.91 2.63
C THR A 58 -14.76 -8.09 1.88
N VAL A 59 -13.80 -7.18 2.08
CA VAL A 59 -12.47 -7.28 1.43
C VAL A 59 -11.76 -8.55 1.89
N ALA A 60 -11.84 -8.88 3.18
CA ALA A 60 -11.28 -10.12 3.72
C ALA A 60 -11.87 -11.37 3.06
N GLN A 61 -13.20 -11.43 2.85
CA GLN A 61 -13.84 -12.56 2.18
C GLN A 61 -13.41 -12.70 0.72
N ILE A 62 -13.34 -11.58 -0.01
CA ILE A 62 -12.90 -11.60 -1.42
C ILE A 62 -11.47 -12.11 -1.52
N LEU A 63 -10.56 -11.58 -0.70
CA LEU A 63 -9.17 -12.00 -0.72
C LEU A 63 -8.98 -13.43 -0.24
N GLU A 64 -9.71 -13.88 0.78
CA GLU A 64 -9.66 -15.27 1.23
C GLU A 64 -10.01 -16.24 0.09
N ASP A 65 -11.16 -16.03 -0.56
CA ASP A 65 -11.69 -16.97 -1.55
C ASP A 65 -10.97 -16.88 -2.90
N GLU A 66 -10.59 -15.68 -3.34
CA GLU A 66 -10.09 -15.44 -4.71
C GLU A 66 -8.57 -15.35 -4.79
N VAL A 67 -7.87 -15.18 -3.66
CA VAL A 67 -6.42 -14.97 -3.64
C VAL A 67 -5.73 -15.90 -2.67
N PHE A 68 -6.06 -15.85 -1.37
CA PHE A 68 -5.30 -16.54 -0.32
C PHE A 68 -5.46 -18.05 -0.42
N GLN A 69 -6.69 -18.57 -0.50
CA GLN A 69 -6.91 -20.01 -0.64
C GLN A 69 -6.34 -20.56 -1.96
N PRO A 70 -6.61 -19.97 -3.15
CA PRO A 70 -6.06 -20.47 -4.41
C PRO A 70 -4.53 -20.44 -4.49
N LEU A 71 -3.89 -19.46 -3.86
CA LEU A 71 -2.44 -19.31 -3.89
C LEU A 71 -1.73 -19.91 -2.66
N GLY A 72 -2.48 -20.44 -1.70
CA GLY A 72 -1.96 -21.14 -0.53
C GLY A 72 -1.33 -20.24 0.53
N PHE A 73 -1.84 -19.02 0.71
CA PHE A 73 -1.50 -18.17 1.86
C PHE A 73 -2.12 -18.78 3.14
N LYS A 74 -1.31 -18.86 4.20
CA LYS A 74 -1.64 -19.48 5.49
C LYS A 74 -1.27 -18.60 6.68
N GLU A 75 -0.40 -17.62 6.48
CA GLU A 75 0.13 -16.72 7.51
C GLU A 75 -0.32 -15.27 7.28
N THR A 76 -1.34 -15.08 6.43
CA THR A 76 -1.90 -13.78 6.06
C THR A 76 -3.38 -13.73 6.44
N GLY A 77 -3.79 -12.65 7.10
CA GLY A 77 -5.19 -12.45 7.46
C GLY A 77 -5.40 -11.26 8.38
N TRP A 78 -6.66 -10.97 8.68
CA TRP A 78 -7.05 -9.94 9.64
C TRP A 78 -7.31 -10.53 11.01
N TYR A 79 -6.72 -9.95 12.04
CA TYR A 79 -6.79 -10.46 13.41
C TYR A 79 -7.18 -9.34 14.39
N ALA A 80 -8.15 -9.63 15.26
CA ALA A 80 -8.59 -8.71 16.31
C ALA A 80 -7.78 -8.86 17.61
N GLU A 81 -7.18 -10.04 17.81
CA GLU A 81 -6.54 -10.43 19.06
C GLU A 81 -5.13 -10.94 18.79
N GLN A 82 -4.21 -10.63 19.70
CA GLN A 82 -2.85 -11.13 19.65
C GLN A 82 -2.83 -12.64 19.93
N THR A 83 -2.03 -13.38 19.17
CA THR A 83 -1.78 -14.80 19.39
C THR A 83 -0.29 -15.08 19.43
N GLU A 84 0.11 -16.27 19.89
CA GLU A 84 1.50 -16.72 19.91
C GLU A 84 2.19 -16.73 18.53
N LYS A 85 1.40 -16.75 17.45
CA LYS A 85 1.90 -16.73 16.06
C LYS A 85 2.13 -15.32 15.53
N LEU A 86 1.61 -14.30 16.21
CA LEU A 86 1.73 -12.91 15.78
C LEU A 86 2.89 -12.25 16.53
N VAL A 87 3.69 -11.50 15.79
CA VAL A 87 4.75 -10.68 16.39
C VAL A 87 4.10 -9.47 17.06
N GLU A 88 4.50 -9.16 18.29
CA GLU A 88 4.05 -7.98 19.00
C GLU A 88 4.61 -6.71 18.33
N VAL A 89 3.77 -5.67 18.25
CA VAL A 89 4.21 -4.36 17.79
C VAL A 89 4.83 -3.59 18.95
N ILE A 90 6.14 -3.38 18.85
CA ILE A 90 6.91 -2.52 19.73
C ILE A 90 6.42 -1.09 19.55
N ARG A 91 6.01 -0.47 20.64
CA ARG A 91 5.51 0.90 20.68
C ARG A 91 5.79 1.52 22.03
N ASP A 92 5.62 2.84 22.12
CA ASP A 92 5.68 3.52 23.40
C ASP A 92 4.36 3.22 24.15
N GLU A 93 4.43 3.03 25.48
CA GLU A 93 3.32 2.49 26.28
C GLU A 93 2.02 3.30 26.12
N ASP A 94 2.13 4.63 26.08
CA ASP A 94 1.02 5.59 26.00
C ASP A 94 0.87 6.25 24.60
N ASP A 95 1.27 5.56 23.53
CA ASP A 95 1.15 6.11 22.18
C ASP A 95 -0.32 6.30 21.76
N ARG A 96 -0.78 7.56 21.78
CA ARG A 96 -2.16 7.94 21.45
C ARG A 96 -2.55 7.73 19.99
N PHE A 97 -1.58 7.47 19.11
CA PHE A 97 -1.80 7.20 17.70
C PHE A 97 -1.86 5.70 17.40
N TRP A 98 -1.61 4.85 18.39
CA TRP A 98 -1.79 3.40 18.27
C TRP A 98 -3.22 2.99 18.64
N SER A 99 -3.88 2.23 17.77
CA SER A 99 -5.15 1.56 18.03
C SER A 99 -5.06 0.08 17.67
N THR A 100 -5.88 -0.73 18.34
CA THR A 100 -6.21 -2.08 17.88
C THR A 100 -7.63 -2.09 17.35
N GLU A 101 -7.87 -2.89 16.33
CA GLU A 101 -9.14 -2.93 15.60
C GLU A 101 -9.80 -4.29 15.83
N LYS A 102 -11.12 -4.30 16.08
CA LYS A 102 -11.86 -5.55 16.36
C LYS A 102 -12.41 -6.18 15.10
N GLU A 103 -12.65 -5.36 14.09
CA GLU A 103 -13.22 -5.73 12.82
C GLU A 103 -12.14 -6.43 11.98
N THR A 104 -12.43 -7.64 11.53
CA THR A 104 -11.53 -8.44 10.69
C THR A 104 -12.03 -8.55 9.25
N ASP A 105 -12.88 -7.62 8.83
CA ASP A 105 -13.55 -7.66 7.53
C ASP A 105 -12.72 -7.09 6.36
N GLY A 106 -11.48 -6.70 6.64
CA GLY A 106 -10.58 -6.13 5.66
C GLY A 106 -10.63 -4.62 5.53
N SER A 107 -11.45 -3.93 6.34
CA SER A 107 -11.56 -2.47 6.34
C SER A 107 -10.52 -1.75 7.21
N GLN A 108 -9.79 -2.50 8.04
CA GLN A 108 -8.96 -1.98 9.12
C GLN A 108 -7.46 -2.31 8.93
N MET A 109 -6.62 -1.64 9.73
CA MET A 109 -5.15 -1.75 9.66
C MET A 109 -4.56 -2.96 10.43
N ASN A 110 -5.38 -3.97 10.72
CA ASN A 110 -5.05 -5.17 11.49
C ASN A 110 -4.83 -6.41 10.59
N MET A 111 -4.37 -6.21 9.36
CA MET A 111 -3.86 -7.31 8.54
C MET A 111 -2.44 -7.67 8.99
N TYR A 112 -2.22 -8.94 9.28
CA TYR A 112 -0.91 -9.51 9.52
C TYR A 112 -0.51 -10.40 8.36
N VAL A 113 0.78 -10.45 8.07
CA VAL A 113 1.38 -11.23 6.98
C VAL A 113 2.79 -11.63 7.38
N SER A 114 3.24 -12.83 7.03
CA SER A 114 4.64 -13.21 7.21
C SER A 114 5.55 -12.57 6.15
N THR A 115 6.82 -12.38 6.44
CA THR A 115 7.79 -11.84 5.46
C THR A 115 7.82 -12.65 4.17
N ARG A 116 7.66 -13.98 4.29
CA ARG A 116 7.64 -14.91 3.17
C ARG A 116 6.42 -14.68 2.29
N GLU A 117 5.24 -14.57 2.88
CA GLU A 117 4.00 -14.37 2.15
C GLU A 117 3.88 -12.97 1.56
N LEU A 118 4.43 -11.94 2.23
CA LEU A 118 4.52 -10.60 1.64
C LEU A 118 5.46 -10.58 0.42
N ALA A 119 6.57 -11.33 0.48
CA ALA A 119 7.45 -11.49 -0.68
C ALA A 119 6.75 -12.27 -1.80
N TYR A 120 5.96 -13.29 -1.46
CA TYR A 120 5.15 -14.03 -2.42
C TYR A 120 4.06 -13.17 -3.05
N TRP A 121 3.39 -12.29 -2.29
CA TRP A 121 2.45 -11.30 -2.81
C TRP A 121 3.10 -10.37 -3.85
N GLY A 122 4.30 -9.87 -3.54
CA GLY A 122 5.11 -9.11 -4.50
C GLY A 122 5.48 -9.94 -5.74
N TYR A 123 5.75 -11.23 -5.58
CA TYR A 123 6.05 -12.14 -6.69
C TYR A 123 4.84 -12.38 -7.59
N VAL A 124 3.65 -12.55 -7.01
CA VAL A 124 2.38 -12.65 -7.76
C VAL A 124 2.15 -11.38 -8.59
N HIS A 125 2.44 -10.20 -8.04
CA HIS A 125 2.39 -8.93 -8.78
C HIS A 125 3.42 -8.90 -9.91
N LEU A 126 4.68 -9.26 -9.60
CA LEU A 126 5.77 -9.28 -10.56
C LEU A 126 5.45 -10.20 -11.76
N LYS A 127 4.86 -11.35 -11.51
CA LYS A 127 4.44 -12.32 -12.53
C LYS A 127 3.03 -12.05 -13.07
N GLN A 128 2.42 -10.95 -12.68
CA GLN A 128 1.10 -10.50 -13.16
C GLN A 128 0.03 -11.60 -13.05
N GLY A 129 0.02 -12.32 -11.93
CA GLY A 129 -0.95 -13.37 -11.62
C GLY A 129 -0.64 -14.75 -12.22
N VAL A 130 0.48 -14.90 -12.95
CA VAL A 130 0.91 -16.20 -13.50
C VAL A 130 1.74 -16.95 -12.46
N ILE A 131 1.24 -18.09 -11.99
CA ILE A 131 1.88 -18.94 -10.98
C ILE A 131 1.87 -20.37 -11.50
N GLY A 132 3.02 -21.06 -11.44
CA GLY A 132 3.13 -22.43 -11.97
C GLY A 132 2.89 -22.56 -13.48
N GLY A 133 2.91 -21.46 -14.23
CA GLY A 133 2.58 -21.43 -15.66
C GLY A 133 1.11 -21.18 -15.98
N GLU A 134 0.24 -21.07 -14.97
CA GLU A 134 -1.19 -20.82 -15.13
C GLU A 134 -1.56 -19.39 -14.69
N GLN A 135 -2.55 -18.79 -15.36
CA GLN A 135 -3.09 -17.48 -14.99
C GLN A 135 -4.09 -17.64 -13.84
N VAL A 136 -3.63 -17.48 -12.60
CA VAL A 136 -4.47 -17.67 -11.41
C VAL A 136 -5.34 -16.44 -11.14
N ILE A 137 -4.80 -15.24 -11.34
CA ILE A 137 -5.51 -13.96 -11.17
C ILE A 137 -5.36 -13.15 -12.45
N ALA A 138 -6.42 -12.50 -12.93
CA ALA A 138 -6.41 -11.75 -14.20
C ALA A 138 -5.27 -10.71 -14.27
N LYS A 139 -4.50 -10.75 -15.36
CA LYS A 139 -3.34 -9.89 -15.60
C LYS A 139 -3.69 -8.40 -15.56
N GLU A 140 -4.89 -8.05 -16.01
CA GLU A 140 -5.41 -6.68 -16.11
C GLU A 140 -5.48 -6.03 -14.72
N ILE A 141 -5.76 -6.81 -13.67
CA ILE A 141 -5.79 -6.31 -12.29
C ILE A 141 -4.42 -5.76 -11.89
N PHE A 142 -3.35 -6.51 -12.14
CA PHE A 142 -1.99 -6.12 -11.79
C PHE A 142 -1.51 -4.94 -12.66
N GLN A 143 -1.80 -4.98 -13.96
CA GLN A 143 -1.45 -3.88 -14.86
C GLN A 143 -2.13 -2.57 -14.44
N LEU A 144 -3.40 -2.63 -14.09
CA LEU A 144 -4.15 -1.46 -13.65
C LEU A 144 -3.65 -0.96 -12.29
N ALA A 145 -3.39 -1.87 -11.35
CA ALA A 145 -2.94 -1.51 -10.01
C ALA A 145 -1.53 -0.91 -9.96
N THR A 146 -0.64 -1.28 -10.89
CA THR A 146 0.79 -0.91 -10.83
C THR A 146 1.24 0.04 -11.94
N SER A 147 0.36 0.39 -12.89
CA SER A 147 0.61 1.48 -13.84
C SER A 147 0.39 2.85 -13.20
N LEU A 148 0.91 3.92 -13.81
CA LEU A 148 0.69 5.28 -13.34
C LEU A 148 -0.79 5.68 -13.51
N GLN A 149 -1.51 5.88 -12.40
CA GLN A 149 -2.93 6.20 -12.37
C GLN A 149 -3.24 7.57 -11.75
N SER A 150 -2.33 8.10 -10.93
CA SER A 150 -2.45 9.43 -10.35
C SER A 150 -2.48 10.50 -11.43
N PRO A 151 -3.24 11.60 -11.25
CA PRO A 151 -3.23 12.71 -12.19
C PRO A 151 -1.86 13.41 -12.26
N ALA A 152 -1.69 14.31 -13.22
CA ALA A 152 -0.52 15.16 -13.31
C ALA A 152 -0.53 16.20 -12.17
N LEU A 153 0.00 15.79 -11.02
CA LEU A 153 0.11 16.60 -9.81
C LEU A 153 1.40 17.44 -9.81
N LYS A 154 1.52 18.34 -8.83
CA LYS A 154 2.72 19.15 -8.58
C LYS A 154 3.99 18.30 -8.58
N ASP A 155 5.11 18.92 -8.94
CA ASP A 155 6.36 18.20 -9.22
C ASP A 155 6.97 17.48 -8.03
N ASP A 156 6.61 17.83 -6.79
CA ASP A 156 7.09 17.19 -5.57
C ASP A 156 6.23 16.00 -5.09
N CYS A 157 5.07 15.76 -5.71
CA CYS A 157 4.10 14.77 -5.25
C CYS A 157 4.50 13.34 -5.64
N PRO A 158 4.30 12.34 -4.74
CA PRO A 158 4.44 10.93 -5.08
C PRO A 158 3.52 10.54 -6.24
N GLN A 159 3.91 9.52 -6.99
CA GLN A 159 3.10 8.96 -8.05
C GLN A 159 2.50 7.63 -7.61
N ASN A 160 1.26 7.36 -8.02
CA ASN A 160 0.54 6.17 -7.59
C ASN A 160 -0.07 5.41 -8.77
N GLY A 161 -0.07 4.10 -8.62
CA GLY A 161 -1.08 3.24 -9.25
C GLY A 161 -2.32 3.20 -8.37
N PHE A 162 -2.95 2.03 -8.24
CA PHE A 162 -4.01 1.86 -7.27
C PHE A 162 -3.40 1.39 -5.94
N LEU A 163 -3.34 2.31 -4.97
CA LEU A 163 -2.75 2.19 -3.64
C LEU A 163 -1.23 1.92 -3.60
N TRP A 164 -0.65 1.40 -4.67
CA TRP A 164 0.79 1.29 -4.87
C TRP A 164 1.43 2.64 -5.16
N PHE A 165 2.59 2.92 -4.56
CA PHE A 165 3.49 3.95 -5.06
C PHE A 165 4.18 3.43 -6.31
N VAL A 166 4.24 4.22 -7.38
CA VAL A 166 4.85 3.86 -8.66
C VAL A 166 6.01 4.82 -8.93
N LYS A 167 7.16 4.30 -9.33
CA LYS A 167 8.34 5.10 -9.67
C LYS A 167 8.24 5.55 -11.11
N ASP A 168 7.71 6.75 -11.35
CA ASP A 168 7.75 7.37 -12.68
C ASP A 168 8.89 8.40 -12.81
N ARG A 169 9.12 9.16 -11.72
CA ARG A 169 10.15 10.20 -11.59
C ARG A 169 10.60 10.36 -10.13
N ASP A 170 11.78 10.93 -9.94
CA ASP A 170 12.29 11.32 -8.62
C ASP A 170 11.62 12.61 -8.14
N VAL A 171 11.10 12.59 -6.92
CA VAL A 171 10.38 13.71 -6.30
C VAL A 171 10.67 13.77 -4.81
N GLU A 172 10.60 14.95 -4.21
CA GLU A 172 11.00 15.16 -2.81
C GLU A 172 10.20 14.31 -1.81
N LYS A 173 8.94 13.98 -2.08
CA LYS A 173 8.09 13.23 -1.13
C LYS A 173 8.00 11.73 -1.40
N THR A 174 8.71 11.20 -2.39
CA THR A 174 8.64 9.76 -2.70
C THR A 174 9.35 8.92 -1.64
N GLU A 175 8.90 7.69 -1.42
CA GLU A 175 9.53 6.76 -0.50
C GLU A 175 10.45 5.74 -1.20
N MET A 176 10.59 5.83 -2.52
CA MET A 176 11.50 4.99 -3.29
C MET A 176 12.80 5.73 -3.59
N GLY A 177 13.94 5.07 -3.36
CA GLY A 177 15.27 5.63 -3.59
C GLY A 177 15.54 6.00 -5.06
N GLU A 178 16.50 6.88 -5.29
CA GLU A 178 16.83 7.43 -6.62
C GLU A 178 17.41 6.38 -7.57
N ARG A 179 18.08 5.35 -7.03
CA ARG A 179 18.65 4.26 -7.84
C ARG A 179 17.57 3.28 -8.29
N VAL A 180 16.44 3.22 -7.58
CA VAL A 180 15.33 2.31 -7.92
C VAL A 180 14.84 2.62 -9.35
N PRO A 181 14.83 1.64 -10.27
CA PRO A 181 14.49 1.89 -11.66
C PRO A 181 13.05 2.41 -11.84
N LYS A 182 12.86 3.30 -12.82
CA LYS A 182 11.53 3.68 -13.31
C LYS A 182 10.69 2.44 -13.66
N GLY A 183 9.41 2.45 -13.30
CA GLY A 183 8.47 1.34 -13.43
C GLY A 183 8.43 0.39 -12.23
N SER A 184 9.31 0.57 -11.24
CA SER A 184 9.20 -0.12 -9.96
C SER A 184 8.01 0.40 -9.16
N TYR A 185 7.50 -0.40 -8.24
CA TYR A 185 6.40 -0.01 -7.37
C TYR A 185 6.56 -0.56 -5.96
N GLN A 186 6.05 0.18 -4.98
CA GLN A 186 6.23 -0.10 -3.56
C GLN A 186 4.92 0.10 -2.79
N ILE A 187 4.65 -0.80 -1.85
CA ILE A 187 3.58 -0.64 -0.86
C ILE A 187 4.19 -0.70 0.53
N LEU A 188 3.54 -0.01 1.46
CA LEU A 188 4.06 0.25 2.79
C LEU A 188 3.08 -0.27 3.85
N GLY A 189 3.60 -0.59 5.02
CA GLY A 189 2.79 -0.93 6.18
C GLY A 189 3.13 -0.07 7.39
N TYR A 190 2.17 -0.02 8.31
CA TYR A 190 2.13 0.90 9.45
C TYR A 190 3.37 0.83 10.37
N THR A 191 4.05 -0.32 10.43
CA THR A 191 5.23 -0.56 11.27
C THR A 191 6.54 -0.55 10.47
N ASN A 192 6.69 0.37 9.50
CA ASN A 192 7.86 0.47 8.61
C ASN A 192 8.08 -0.75 7.68
N VAL A 193 7.00 -1.49 7.41
CA VAL A 193 6.99 -2.58 6.42
C VAL A 193 7.07 -1.98 5.01
N ALA A 194 7.82 -2.62 4.12
CA ALA A 194 7.86 -2.28 2.71
C ALA A 194 7.95 -3.55 1.86
N ALA A 195 7.16 -3.60 0.78
CA ALA A 195 7.35 -4.54 -0.32
C ALA A 195 7.63 -3.74 -1.58
N LEU A 196 8.83 -3.91 -2.13
CA LEU A 196 9.30 -3.25 -3.35
C LEU A 196 9.38 -4.29 -4.46
N VAL A 197 8.73 -4.00 -5.59
CA VAL A 197 8.81 -4.81 -6.79
C VAL A 197 9.55 -4.02 -7.87
N ILE A 198 10.56 -4.66 -8.47
CA ILE A 198 11.43 -4.08 -9.49
C ILE A 198 11.30 -4.94 -10.76
N PRO A 199 10.29 -4.69 -11.62
CA PRO A 199 10.05 -5.50 -12.81
C PRO A 199 11.26 -5.59 -13.74
N LYS A 200 11.99 -4.49 -13.90
CA LYS A 200 13.20 -4.42 -14.74
C LYS A 200 14.26 -5.46 -14.36
N ASN A 201 14.32 -5.83 -13.08
CA ASN A 201 15.28 -6.78 -12.53
C ASN A 201 14.64 -8.12 -12.12
N GLU A 202 13.37 -8.34 -12.47
CA GLU A 202 12.60 -9.50 -12.01
C GLU A 202 12.72 -9.78 -10.50
N THR A 203 12.73 -8.72 -9.70
CA THR A 203 13.06 -8.81 -8.27
C THR A 203 11.92 -8.29 -7.40
N VAL A 204 11.72 -8.98 -6.27
CA VAL A 204 10.90 -8.52 -5.15
C VAL A 204 11.80 -8.43 -3.92
N ALA A 205 11.74 -7.31 -3.21
CA ALA A 205 12.44 -7.11 -1.96
C ALA A 205 11.44 -6.70 -0.87
N VAL A 206 11.54 -7.36 0.29
CA VAL A 206 10.69 -7.09 1.44
C VAL A 206 11.53 -6.70 2.63
N ARG A 207 11.06 -5.70 3.38
CA ARG A 207 11.60 -5.28 4.66
C ARG A 207 10.45 -5.19 5.65
N MET A 208 10.62 -5.77 6.84
CA MET A 208 9.61 -5.69 7.90
C MET A 208 10.29 -5.32 9.20
N TYR A 209 9.73 -4.31 9.86
CA TYR A 209 9.98 -4.04 11.27
C TYR A 209 8.66 -4.23 12.02
N ASN A 210 8.77 -4.53 13.31
CA ASN A 210 7.63 -4.64 14.21
C ASN A 210 7.59 -3.46 15.20
N ARG A 211 8.03 -2.27 14.79
CA ARG A 211 7.96 -1.06 15.62
C ARG A 211 7.01 -0.04 15.01
N PHE A 212 6.05 0.42 15.80
CA PHE A 212 5.24 1.59 15.50
C PHE A 212 5.98 2.88 15.86
N GLY A 213 5.87 3.90 15.01
CA GLY A 213 6.59 5.16 15.20
C GLY A 213 8.08 5.09 14.85
N SER A 214 8.75 6.22 15.00
CA SER A 214 10.17 6.40 14.72
C SER A 214 10.86 6.96 15.95
N THR A 215 12.05 6.47 16.28
CA THR A 215 12.82 7.03 17.40
C THR A 215 13.25 8.48 17.09
N PRO A 216 13.47 9.32 18.11
CA PRO A 216 13.94 10.69 17.89
C PRO A 216 15.20 10.72 17.01
N GLY A 217 15.20 11.58 15.99
CA GLY A 217 16.29 11.71 15.02
C GLY A 217 16.29 10.67 13.89
N PHE A 218 15.35 9.73 13.86
CA PHE A 218 15.24 8.78 12.76
C PHE A 218 14.76 9.47 11.48
N ALA A 219 15.62 9.46 10.46
CA ALA A 219 15.31 10.03 9.15
C ALA A 219 14.58 9.01 8.27
N TYR A 220 13.26 8.90 8.44
CA TYR A 220 12.42 7.91 7.75
C TYR A 220 12.64 7.87 6.23
N LEU A 221 12.53 9.02 5.54
CA LEU A 221 12.67 9.07 4.07
C LEU A 221 14.06 8.62 3.61
N SER A 222 15.13 9.01 4.31
CA SER A 222 16.49 8.55 4.02
C SER A 222 16.61 7.03 4.19
N ASN A 223 16.02 6.49 5.25
CA ASN A 223 16.06 5.07 5.55
C ASN A 223 15.29 4.21 4.53
N ILE A 224 14.03 4.56 4.20
CA ILE A 224 13.23 3.78 3.23
C ILE A 224 13.78 3.89 1.81
N ARG A 225 14.28 5.07 1.41
CA ARG A 225 14.97 5.23 0.12
C ARG A 225 16.27 4.42 0.06
N GLY A 226 17.06 4.48 1.14
CA GLY A 226 18.29 3.72 1.28
C GLY A 226 18.08 2.21 1.17
N PHE A 227 16.94 1.68 1.63
CA PHE A 227 16.57 0.28 1.41
C PHE A 227 16.46 -0.05 -0.08
N GLY A 228 15.65 0.69 -0.84
CA GLY A 228 15.48 0.47 -2.28
C GLY A 228 16.78 0.68 -3.08
N ASP A 229 17.58 1.67 -2.70
CA ASP A 229 18.87 1.96 -3.31
C ASP A 229 19.90 0.85 -3.04
N THR A 230 19.90 0.31 -1.84
CA THR A 230 20.78 -0.82 -1.46
C THR A 230 20.40 -2.08 -2.23
N VAL A 231 19.10 -2.41 -2.30
CA VAL A 231 18.61 -3.52 -3.12
C VAL A 231 19.08 -3.37 -4.57
N THR A 232 18.86 -2.18 -5.16
CA THR A 232 19.24 -1.95 -6.55
C THR A 232 20.74 -2.06 -6.78
N LYS A 233 21.55 -1.55 -5.85
CA LYS A 233 23.01 -1.68 -5.90
C LYS A 233 23.46 -3.14 -5.87
N CYS A 234 22.84 -3.98 -5.04
CA CYS A 234 23.16 -5.40 -4.96
C CYS A 234 22.79 -6.19 -6.23
N LEU A 235 21.79 -5.74 -7.00
CA LEU A 235 21.38 -6.36 -8.26
C LEU A 235 22.28 -5.99 -9.45
N GLN A 236 23.19 -5.03 -9.27
CA GLN A 236 24.16 -4.58 -10.28
C GLN A 236 25.55 -5.20 -10.08
N ALA A 237 25.75 -5.93 -8.98
CA ALA A 237 26.98 -6.63 -8.64
C ALA A 237 26.97 -8.06 -9.19
#